data_AF-A0A3D3JZV1-F1
#
_entry.id   AF-A0A3D3JZV1-F1
#
_cell.length_a   1.000
_cell.length_b   1.000
_cell.length_c   1.000
_cell.angle_alpha   90.00
_cell.angle_beta   90.00
_cell.angle_gamma   90.00
#
_symmetry.space_group_name_H-M   'P 1'
#
loop_
_entity.id
_entity.type
_entity.pdbx_description
1 polymer ?
#
loop_
_entity_poly.entity_id
_entity_poly.type
_entity_poly.pdbx_seq_one_letter_code
_entity_poly.pdbx_strand_id
1 'polypeptide(L)'
;MDLFILVPIFGIIALIYTFVQSSWVNKQPAGNERMQEISGHIADGAMAFLKAEYKIMLYFVAIVAILLGLMGASNANSHWTIGIAFIFGAILSALAGFIGMKIATKSNVRTAEAAKTSLSKALKVSFTGGSVMGMGVAGLAVLGLGAAYLIIKQIFAPDAAVDTHEMERTIEILTGFSLGAESIALFARVGGGIYTKAADVGADLVGKVEAGIPEDDPRNPATIADNVGDNVGDVAGMGADLFGSYVATVLATMVLGRETFSQDAFGGYAPILLPMLIAGTGIIFSIIGTFFVKISENTEHDTAPVQNA
;
A
#
# COMPACT_ATOMS: atom_id res chain seq x y z
N MET A 1 -26.03 12.20 -4.31
CA MET A 1 -25.14 11.36 -5.15
C MET A 1 -23.77 12.01 -5.38
N ASP A 2 -23.68 13.34 -5.43
CA ASP A 2 -22.46 14.08 -5.79
C ASP A 2 -21.24 13.87 -4.87
N LEU A 3 -21.43 13.70 -3.56
CA LEU A 3 -20.30 13.57 -2.64
C LEU A 3 -19.55 12.23 -2.75
N PHE A 4 -20.23 11.15 -3.14
CA PHE A 4 -19.55 9.86 -3.33
C PHE A 4 -18.55 9.90 -4.49
N ILE A 5 -18.78 10.78 -5.48
CA ILE A 5 -17.87 10.96 -6.63
C ILE A 5 -16.57 11.66 -6.19
N LEU A 6 -16.60 12.45 -5.10
CA LEU A 6 -15.38 13.07 -4.56
C LEU A 6 -14.38 12.04 -4.05
N VAL A 7 -14.85 10.89 -3.55
CA VAL A 7 -13.99 9.83 -3.00
C VAL A 7 -12.95 9.37 -4.02
N PRO A 8 -13.31 8.83 -5.21
CA PRO A 8 -12.32 8.44 -6.20
C PRO A 8 -11.49 9.63 -6.71
N ILE A 9 -12.02 10.86 -6.71
CA ILE A 9 -11.24 12.06 -7.08
C ILE A 9 -10.09 12.29 -6.10
N PHE A 10 -10.29 12.15 -4.79
CA PHE A 10 -9.21 12.23 -3.81
C PHE A 10 -8.13 11.17 -4.06
N GLY A 11 -8.53 9.95 -4.42
CA GLY A 11 -7.60 8.90 -4.82
C GLY A 11 -6.79 9.27 -6.08
N ILE A 12 -7.42 9.88 -7.09
CA ILE A 12 -6.71 10.38 -8.28
C ILE A 12 -5.70 11.47 -7.91
N ILE A 13 -6.06 12.41 -7.02
CA ILE A 13 -5.15 13.46 -6.55
C ILE A 13 -3.91 12.85 -5.88
N ALA A 14 -4.10 11.84 -5.02
CA ALA A 14 -2.98 11.10 -4.41
C ALA A 14 -2.09 10.44 -5.46
N LEU A 15 -2.67 9.77 -6.46
CA LEU A 15 -1.89 9.10 -7.52
C LEU A 15 -1.12 10.10 -8.40
N ILE A 16 -1.68 11.27 -8.66
CA ILE A 16 -0.96 12.37 -9.34
C ILE A 16 0.23 12.81 -8.49
N TYR A 17 0.03 13.03 -7.18
CA TYR A 17 1.11 13.36 -6.26
C TYR A 17 2.21 12.27 -6.27
N THR A 18 1.82 11.01 -6.13
CA THR A 18 2.71 9.83 -6.21
C THR A 18 3.53 9.83 -7.50
N PHE A 19 2.91 10.11 -8.64
CA PHE A 19 3.59 10.18 -9.93
C PHE A 19 4.60 11.33 -10.02
N VAL A 20 4.20 12.53 -9.57
CA VAL A 20 5.06 13.72 -9.56
C VAL A 20 6.27 13.51 -8.66
N GLN A 21 6.06 13.03 -7.44
CA GLN A 21 7.14 12.79 -6.47
C GLN A 21 8.04 11.63 -6.90
N SER A 22 7.49 10.55 -7.45
CA SER A 22 8.27 9.46 -8.05
C SER A 22 9.17 9.97 -9.17
N SER A 23 8.63 10.82 -10.04
CA SER A 23 9.39 11.47 -11.12
C SER A 23 10.49 12.38 -10.59
N TRP A 24 10.24 13.10 -9.49
CA TRP A 24 11.25 13.93 -8.83
C TRP A 24 12.39 13.08 -8.23
N VAL A 25 12.08 11.97 -7.56
CA VAL A 25 13.09 11.03 -7.03
C VAL A 25 13.92 10.47 -8.16
N ASN A 26 13.30 10.02 -9.26
CA ASN A 26 14.00 9.43 -10.40
C ASN A 26 15.04 10.39 -11.03
N LYS A 27 14.80 11.69 -10.96
CA LYS A 27 15.71 12.74 -11.47
C LYS A 27 16.92 13.01 -10.57
N GLN A 28 16.95 12.52 -9.33
CA GLN A 28 18.10 12.68 -8.44
C GLN A 28 19.27 11.80 -8.89
N PRO A 29 20.52 12.23 -8.66
CA PRO A 29 21.71 11.47 -9.06
C PRO A 29 21.78 10.12 -8.34
N ALA A 30 22.07 9.06 -9.08
CA ALA A 30 22.18 7.68 -8.56
C ALA A 30 23.61 7.32 -8.11
N GLY A 31 24.47 8.30 -7.90
CA GLY A 31 25.86 8.09 -7.48
C GLY A 31 26.77 7.53 -8.57
N ASN A 32 27.90 6.96 -8.15
CA ASN A 32 28.93 6.40 -9.04
C ASN A 32 28.54 5.02 -9.60
N GLU A 33 29.34 4.49 -10.54
CA GLU A 33 29.08 3.19 -11.18
C GLU A 33 28.92 2.04 -10.18
N ARG A 34 29.77 2.01 -9.14
CA ARG A 34 29.72 0.95 -8.13
C ARG A 34 28.43 0.99 -7.31
N MET A 35 27.95 2.18 -6.96
CA MET A 35 26.68 2.36 -6.26
C MET A 35 25.50 1.89 -7.13
N GLN A 36 25.52 2.20 -8.43
CA GLN A 36 24.49 1.79 -9.38
C GLN A 36 24.49 0.28 -9.60
N GLU A 37 25.66 -0.35 -9.65
CA GLU A 37 25.82 -1.81 -9.75
C GLU A 37 25.18 -2.53 -8.56
N ILE A 38 25.52 -2.11 -7.32
CA ILE A 38 24.98 -2.71 -6.09
C ILE A 38 23.45 -2.51 -6.02
N SER A 39 22.98 -1.29 -6.29
CA SER A 39 21.55 -0.97 -6.34
C SER A 39 20.82 -1.80 -7.39
N GLY A 40 21.46 -2.06 -8.54
CA GLY A 40 20.94 -2.94 -9.58
C GLY A 40 20.73 -4.37 -9.09
N HIS A 41 21.72 -4.95 -8.40
CA HIS A 41 21.58 -6.29 -7.81
C HIS A 41 20.45 -6.38 -6.79
N ILE A 42 20.30 -5.36 -5.93
CA ILE A 42 19.19 -5.30 -4.96
C ILE A 42 17.84 -5.21 -5.69
N ALA A 43 17.73 -4.36 -6.71
CA ALA A 43 16.50 -4.19 -7.48
C ALA A 43 16.12 -5.48 -8.24
N ASP A 44 17.08 -6.16 -8.85
CA ASP A 44 16.87 -7.42 -9.55
C ASP A 44 16.45 -8.54 -8.60
N GLY A 45 17.10 -8.63 -7.43
CA GLY A 45 16.75 -9.60 -6.38
C GLY A 45 15.33 -9.39 -5.84
N ALA A 46 14.97 -8.15 -5.54
CA ALA A 46 13.63 -7.80 -5.05
C ALA A 46 12.55 -8.09 -6.10
N MET A 47 12.82 -7.78 -7.38
CA MET A 47 11.90 -8.09 -8.48
C MET A 47 11.75 -9.60 -8.72
N ALA A 48 12.83 -10.36 -8.58
CA ALA A 48 12.79 -11.81 -8.69
C ALA A 48 11.94 -12.44 -7.57
N PHE A 49 12.10 -11.95 -6.34
CA PHE A 49 11.28 -12.38 -5.20
C PHE A 49 9.79 -12.09 -5.43
N LEU A 50 9.42 -10.85 -5.77
CA LEU A 50 8.01 -10.50 -6.04
C LEU A 50 7.42 -11.37 -7.14
N LYS A 51 8.16 -11.61 -8.21
CA LYS A 51 7.67 -12.43 -9.32
C LYS A 51 7.39 -13.87 -8.87
N ALA A 52 8.22 -14.43 -7.99
CA ALA A 52 8.02 -15.75 -7.43
C ALA A 52 6.80 -15.77 -6.49
N GLU A 53 6.71 -14.81 -5.56
CA GLU A 53 5.60 -14.68 -4.62
C GLU A 53 4.25 -14.49 -5.35
N TYR A 54 4.20 -13.56 -6.31
CA TYR A 54 2.98 -13.21 -7.04
C TYR A 54 2.50 -14.36 -7.92
N LYS A 55 3.43 -15.19 -8.42
CA LYS A 55 3.07 -16.42 -9.14
C LYS A 55 2.33 -17.40 -8.23
N ILE A 56 2.76 -17.58 -7.00
CA ILE A 56 2.07 -18.46 -6.03
C ILE A 56 0.72 -17.84 -5.65
N MET A 57 0.68 -16.54 -5.37
CA MET A 57 -0.56 -15.84 -5.05
C MET A 57 -1.59 -15.89 -6.18
N LEU A 58 -1.18 -15.90 -7.45
CA LEU A 58 -2.09 -16.04 -8.59
C LEU A 58 -2.93 -17.32 -8.49
N TYR A 59 -2.32 -18.46 -8.14
CA TYR A 59 -3.05 -19.72 -7.98
C TYR A 59 -4.03 -19.65 -6.81
N PHE A 60 -3.60 -19.10 -5.68
CA PHE A 60 -4.44 -18.91 -4.51
C PHE A 60 -5.66 -18.02 -4.83
N VAL A 61 -5.41 -16.84 -5.43
CA VAL A 61 -6.46 -15.89 -5.81
C VAL A 61 -7.46 -16.52 -6.77
N ALA A 62 -6.99 -17.28 -7.78
CA ALA A 62 -7.89 -17.94 -8.72
C ALA A 62 -8.81 -18.96 -8.02
N ILE A 63 -8.27 -19.79 -7.12
CA ILE A 63 -9.05 -20.80 -6.38
C ILE A 63 -10.08 -20.12 -5.48
N VAL A 64 -9.66 -19.14 -4.67
CA VAL A 64 -10.54 -18.45 -3.73
C VAL A 64 -11.61 -17.64 -4.47
N ALA A 65 -11.28 -16.99 -5.58
CA ALA A 65 -12.26 -16.28 -6.39
C ALA A 65 -13.37 -17.19 -6.93
N ILE A 66 -13.02 -18.40 -7.37
CA ILE A 66 -14.01 -19.40 -7.82
C ILE A 66 -14.89 -19.84 -6.66
N LEU A 67 -14.30 -20.16 -5.50
CA LEU A 67 -15.06 -20.57 -4.31
C LEU A 67 -16.02 -19.47 -3.85
N LEU A 68 -15.54 -18.22 -3.76
CA LEU A 68 -16.37 -17.06 -3.43
C LEU A 68 -17.46 -16.83 -4.47
N GLY A 69 -17.18 -17.01 -5.76
CA GLY A 69 -18.17 -16.92 -6.82
C GLY A 69 -19.29 -17.96 -6.68
N LEU A 70 -18.94 -19.22 -6.38
CA LEU A 70 -19.91 -20.30 -6.16
C LEU A 70 -20.73 -20.10 -4.89
N MET A 71 -20.09 -19.69 -3.80
CA MET A 71 -20.76 -19.38 -2.53
C MET A 71 -21.69 -18.17 -2.67
N GLY A 72 -21.22 -17.10 -3.31
CA GLY A 72 -21.99 -15.90 -3.56
C GLY A 72 -23.17 -16.13 -4.51
N ALA A 73 -23.05 -17.04 -5.48
CA ALA A 73 -24.17 -17.45 -6.35
C ALA A 73 -25.27 -18.19 -5.58
N SER A 74 -24.90 -18.90 -4.52
CA SER A 74 -25.81 -19.74 -3.74
C SER A 74 -26.46 -18.99 -2.56
N ASN A 75 -26.01 -17.78 -2.25
CA ASN A 75 -26.50 -16.95 -1.15
C ASN A 75 -27.52 -15.91 -1.65
N ALA A 76 -28.68 -15.82 -0.99
CA ALA A 76 -29.74 -14.86 -1.31
C ALA A 76 -29.33 -13.38 -1.16
N ASN A 77 -28.35 -13.11 -0.29
CA ASN A 77 -27.88 -11.75 0.03
C ASN A 77 -26.60 -11.40 -0.73
N SER A 78 -26.11 -12.28 -1.62
CA SER A 78 -24.86 -12.06 -2.36
C SER A 78 -25.02 -12.31 -3.86
N HIS A 79 -23.92 -12.27 -4.58
CA HIS A 79 -23.87 -12.55 -6.01
C HIS A 79 -22.49 -13.10 -6.36
N TRP A 80 -22.40 -13.89 -7.44
CA TRP A 80 -21.13 -14.47 -7.89
C TRP A 80 -20.04 -13.42 -8.20
N THR A 81 -20.43 -12.17 -8.45
CA THR A 81 -19.52 -11.03 -8.65
C THR A 81 -18.68 -10.69 -7.42
N ILE A 82 -18.98 -11.23 -6.23
CA ILE A 82 -18.09 -11.15 -5.06
C ILE A 82 -16.69 -11.71 -5.37
N GLY A 83 -16.60 -12.76 -6.20
CA GLY A 83 -15.33 -13.30 -6.68
C GLY A 83 -14.57 -12.31 -7.59
N ILE A 84 -15.29 -11.50 -8.38
CA ILE A 84 -14.67 -10.43 -9.19
C ILE A 84 -14.18 -9.30 -8.30
N ALA A 85 -14.98 -8.88 -7.31
CA ALA A 85 -14.59 -7.87 -6.33
C ALA A 85 -13.31 -8.30 -5.60
N PHE A 86 -13.24 -9.57 -5.20
CA PHE A 86 -12.05 -10.20 -4.61
C PHE A 86 -10.82 -10.11 -5.50
N ILE A 87 -10.92 -10.49 -6.77
CA ILE A 87 -9.80 -10.37 -7.72
C ILE A 87 -9.35 -8.91 -7.83
N PHE A 88 -10.29 -7.98 -7.92
CA PHE A 88 -9.97 -6.55 -8.05
C PHE A 88 -9.24 -6.02 -6.81
N GLY A 89 -9.68 -6.37 -5.60
CA GLY A 89 -9.01 -6.02 -4.35
C GLY A 89 -7.59 -6.62 -4.26
N ALA A 90 -7.43 -7.87 -4.67
CA ALA A 90 -6.13 -8.54 -4.71
C ALA A 90 -5.17 -7.84 -5.70
N ILE A 91 -5.63 -7.48 -6.90
CA ILE A 91 -4.81 -6.79 -7.90
C ILE A 91 -4.35 -5.42 -7.38
N LEU A 92 -5.24 -4.65 -6.75
CA LEU A 92 -4.87 -3.32 -6.23
C LEU A 92 -3.92 -3.41 -5.03
N SER A 93 -4.08 -4.40 -4.15
CA SER A 93 -3.14 -4.66 -3.04
C SER A 93 -1.75 -5.02 -3.55
N ALA A 94 -1.68 -5.93 -4.53
CA ALA A 94 -0.42 -6.29 -5.19
C ALA A 94 0.22 -5.07 -5.91
N LEU A 95 -0.60 -4.25 -6.58
CA LEU A 95 -0.13 -3.03 -7.23
C LEU A 95 0.45 -2.03 -6.20
N ALA A 96 -0.17 -1.89 -5.03
CA ALA A 96 0.30 -1.01 -3.97
C ALA A 96 1.69 -1.43 -3.47
N GLY A 97 1.89 -2.71 -3.16
CA GLY A 97 3.19 -3.26 -2.79
C GLY A 97 4.25 -3.08 -3.89
N PHE A 98 3.88 -3.33 -5.15
CA PHE A 98 4.77 -3.17 -6.31
C PHE A 98 5.22 -1.71 -6.53
N ILE A 99 4.30 -0.74 -6.42
CA ILE A 99 4.63 0.69 -6.53
C ILE A 99 5.62 1.09 -5.44
N GLY A 100 5.36 0.68 -4.20
CA GLY A 100 6.24 0.93 -3.05
C GLY A 100 7.65 0.38 -3.29
N MET A 101 7.76 -0.89 -3.67
CA MET A 101 9.06 -1.50 -3.94
C MET A 101 9.83 -0.79 -5.07
N LYS A 102 9.14 -0.45 -6.16
CA LYS A 102 9.77 0.17 -7.32
C LYS A 102 10.33 1.55 -7.02
N ILE A 103 9.71 2.30 -6.09
CA ILE A 103 10.29 3.58 -5.66
C ILE A 103 11.40 3.37 -4.63
N ALA A 104 11.24 2.45 -3.67
CA ALA A 104 12.23 2.17 -2.63
C ALA A 104 13.59 1.74 -3.21
N THR A 105 13.56 0.77 -4.13
CA THR A 105 14.75 0.26 -4.85
C THR A 105 15.45 1.31 -5.72
N LYS A 106 14.79 2.44 -6.01
CA LYS A 106 15.39 3.57 -6.72
C LYS A 106 15.83 4.68 -5.78
N SER A 107 15.12 4.90 -4.68
CA SER A 107 15.43 5.96 -3.72
C SER A 107 16.64 5.60 -2.86
N ASN A 108 16.89 4.32 -2.56
CA ASN A 108 18.01 3.88 -1.71
C ASN A 108 19.37 4.46 -2.13
N VAL A 109 19.77 4.26 -3.39
CA VAL A 109 21.07 4.71 -3.93
C VAL A 109 21.15 6.23 -4.04
N ARG A 110 20.02 6.88 -4.30
CA ARG A 110 19.91 8.34 -4.40
C ARG A 110 20.02 8.99 -3.02
N THR A 111 19.47 8.35 -2.00
CA THR A 111 19.62 8.75 -0.59
C THR A 111 21.09 8.63 -0.18
N ALA A 112 21.75 7.53 -0.51
CA ALA A 112 23.19 7.34 -0.24
C ALA A 112 24.05 8.41 -0.94
N GLU A 113 23.77 8.73 -2.20
CA GLU A 113 24.52 9.78 -2.91
C GLU A 113 24.29 11.17 -2.28
N ALA A 114 23.04 11.48 -1.90
CA ALA A 114 22.72 12.74 -1.24
C ALA A 114 23.41 12.88 0.13
N ALA A 115 23.54 11.77 0.87
CA ALA A 115 24.17 11.72 2.20
C ALA A 115 25.65 12.10 2.17
N LYS A 116 26.35 11.93 1.04
CA LYS A 116 27.73 12.42 0.88
C LYS A 116 27.87 13.93 1.00
N THR A 117 26.77 14.67 0.80
CA THR A 117 26.79 16.14 0.80
C THR A 117 26.03 16.75 1.97
N SER A 118 24.86 16.20 2.35
CA SER A 118 24.05 16.75 3.44
C SER A 118 23.02 15.72 3.92
N LEU A 119 22.89 15.61 5.24
CA LEU A 119 21.85 14.82 5.89
C LEU A 119 20.44 15.31 5.51
N SER A 120 20.24 16.62 5.46
CA SER A 120 18.95 17.22 5.08
C SER A 120 18.54 16.84 3.65
N LYS A 121 19.52 16.78 2.73
CA LYS A 121 19.27 16.30 1.36
C LYS A 121 18.95 14.82 1.33
N ALA A 122 19.70 13.98 2.06
CA ALA A 122 19.45 12.55 2.15
C ALA A 122 18.03 12.27 2.67
N LEU A 123 17.64 12.93 3.76
CA LEU A 123 16.30 12.82 4.31
C LEU A 123 15.25 13.26 3.29
N LYS A 124 15.46 14.38 2.59
CA LYS A 124 14.50 14.84 1.59
C LYS A 124 14.26 13.78 0.52
N VAL A 125 15.30 13.07 0.08
CA VAL A 125 15.18 11.98 -0.90
C VAL A 125 14.46 10.77 -0.29
N SER A 126 14.88 10.30 0.88
CA SER A 126 14.28 9.12 1.53
C SER A 126 12.83 9.35 1.94
N PHE A 127 12.52 10.50 2.54
CA PHE A 127 11.16 10.89 2.92
C PHE A 127 10.27 11.04 1.69
N THR A 128 10.78 11.63 0.60
CA THR A 128 9.99 11.71 -0.64
C THR A 128 9.72 10.32 -1.20
N GLY A 129 10.70 9.42 -1.18
CA GLY A 129 10.52 8.01 -1.55
C GLY A 129 9.43 7.31 -0.72
N GLY A 130 9.46 7.47 0.60
CA GLY A 130 8.43 6.96 1.51
C GLY A 130 7.04 7.58 1.27
N SER A 131 6.99 8.89 0.98
CA SER A 131 5.72 9.57 0.68
C SER A 131 5.05 9.06 -0.60
N VAL A 132 5.84 8.62 -1.60
CA VAL A 132 5.33 8.00 -2.83
C VAL A 132 4.66 6.66 -2.51
N MET A 133 5.27 5.85 -1.63
CA MET A 133 4.66 4.62 -1.16
C MET A 133 3.36 4.90 -0.40
N GLY A 134 3.40 5.75 0.63
CA GLY A 134 2.23 6.06 1.47
C GLY A 134 1.06 6.64 0.69
N MET A 135 1.31 7.64 -0.17
CA MET A 135 0.27 8.23 -1.02
C MET A 135 -0.19 7.30 -2.13
N GLY A 136 0.69 6.45 -2.66
CA GLY A 136 0.33 5.43 -3.62
C GLY A 136 -0.64 4.41 -3.03
N VAL A 137 -0.34 3.92 -1.83
CA VAL A 137 -1.19 2.98 -1.08
C VAL A 137 -2.55 3.61 -0.76
N ALA A 138 -2.56 4.77 -0.11
CA ALA A 138 -3.80 5.46 0.26
C ALA A 138 -4.63 5.85 -0.98
N GLY A 139 -3.96 6.35 -2.03
CA GLY A 139 -4.60 6.73 -3.29
C GLY A 139 -5.27 5.55 -3.99
N LEU A 140 -4.57 4.41 -4.09
CA LEU A 140 -5.15 3.18 -4.65
C LEU A 140 -6.30 2.65 -3.79
N ALA A 141 -6.20 2.71 -2.46
CA ALA A 141 -7.24 2.23 -1.56
C ALA A 141 -8.52 3.07 -1.69
N VAL A 142 -8.39 4.40 -1.62
CA VAL A 142 -9.53 5.34 -1.75
C VAL A 142 -10.14 5.29 -3.15
N LEU A 143 -9.32 5.29 -4.19
CA LEU A 143 -9.80 5.17 -5.57
C LEU A 143 -10.47 3.82 -5.81
N GLY A 144 -9.80 2.73 -5.42
CA GLY A 144 -10.26 1.37 -5.63
C GLY A 144 -11.57 1.08 -4.92
N LEU A 145 -11.64 1.35 -3.61
CA LEU A 145 -12.84 1.15 -2.82
C LEU A 145 -13.97 2.09 -3.26
N GLY A 146 -13.67 3.37 -3.49
CA GLY A 146 -14.66 4.35 -3.94
C GLY A 146 -15.24 4.02 -5.31
N ALA A 147 -14.40 3.68 -6.28
CA ALA A 147 -14.86 3.27 -7.61
C ALA A 147 -15.61 1.94 -7.58
N ALA A 148 -15.12 0.94 -6.82
CA ALA A 148 -15.79 -0.35 -6.67
C ALA A 148 -17.19 -0.17 -6.06
N TYR A 149 -17.32 0.62 -4.98
CA TYR A 149 -18.60 0.94 -4.38
C TYR A 149 -19.57 1.58 -5.39
N LEU A 150 -19.13 2.62 -6.12
CA LEU A 150 -19.96 3.30 -7.10
C LEU A 150 -20.42 2.37 -8.24
N ILE A 151 -19.52 1.55 -8.77
CA ILE A 151 -19.82 0.62 -9.86
C ILE A 151 -20.79 -0.46 -9.39
N ILE A 152 -20.53 -1.11 -8.25
CA ILE A 152 -21.38 -2.18 -7.73
C ILE A 152 -22.75 -1.60 -7.35
N LYS A 153 -22.80 -0.43 -6.70
CA LYS A 153 -24.05 0.27 -6.38
C LYS A 153 -24.85 0.55 -7.66
N GLN A 154 -24.23 1.05 -8.72
CA GLN A 154 -24.93 1.34 -9.97
C GLN A 154 -25.54 0.09 -10.61
N ILE A 155 -24.91 -1.08 -10.44
CA ILE A 155 -25.38 -2.35 -11.02
C ILE A 155 -26.49 -2.98 -10.19
N PHE A 156 -26.37 -2.97 -8.86
CA PHE A 156 -27.26 -3.75 -7.98
C PHE A 156 -28.26 -2.89 -7.18
N ALA A 157 -27.97 -1.61 -6.96
CA ALA A 157 -28.74 -0.69 -6.12
C ALA A 157 -28.73 0.77 -6.65
N PRO A 158 -29.07 1.03 -7.93
CA PRO A 158 -28.93 2.37 -8.53
C PRO A 158 -29.77 3.42 -7.78
N ASP A 159 -31.06 3.13 -7.54
CA ASP A 159 -32.02 4.03 -6.88
C ASP A 159 -32.53 3.50 -5.53
N ALA A 160 -31.89 2.45 -5.01
CA ALA A 160 -32.30 1.82 -3.77
C ALA A 160 -31.95 2.71 -2.56
N ALA A 161 -32.76 2.68 -1.50
CA ALA A 161 -32.43 3.32 -0.22
C ALA A 161 -31.43 2.46 0.58
N VAL A 162 -30.83 3.03 1.64
CA VAL A 162 -29.82 2.34 2.46
C VAL A 162 -30.34 1.03 3.08
N ASP A 163 -31.58 1.05 3.57
CA ASP A 163 -32.18 -0.06 4.33
C ASP A 163 -32.73 -1.19 3.43
N THR A 164 -32.38 -1.20 2.15
CA THR A 164 -32.89 -2.17 1.18
C THR A 164 -32.04 -3.44 1.12
N HIS A 165 -32.63 -4.51 0.58
CA HIS A 165 -31.93 -5.77 0.32
C HIS A 165 -30.87 -5.61 -0.78
N GLU A 166 -31.15 -4.77 -1.77
CA GLU A 166 -30.25 -4.40 -2.84
C GLU A 166 -28.96 -3.75 -2.31
N MET A 167 -29.10 -2.92 -1.27
CA MET A 167 -27.97 -2.25 -0.66
C MET A 167 -27.14 -3.20 0.22
N GLU A 168 -27.80 -4.09 0.96
CA GLU A 168 -27.14 -5.21 1.67
C GLU A 168 -26.27 -6.01 0.72
N ARG A 169 -26.85 -6.42 -0.42
CA ARG A 169 -26.18 -7.20 -1.44
C ARG A 169 -24.98 -6.47 -2.03
N THR A 170 -25.09 -5.17 -2.26
CA THR A 170 -23.99 -4.35 -2.79
C THR A 170 -22.81 -4.32 -1.82
N ILE A 171 -23.07 -4.10 -0.52
CA ILE A 171 -22.02 -4.06 0.50
C ILE A 171 -21.43 -5.46 0.68
N GLU A 172 -22.25 -6.51 0.67
CA GLU A 172 -21.80 -7.89 0.74
C GLU A 172 -20.85 -8.25 -0.41
N ILE A 173 -21.18 -7.86 -1.65
CA ILE A 173 -20.27 -8.03 -2.80
C ILE A 173 -18.96 -7.25 -2.59
N LEU A 174 -19.04 -6.05 -2.01
CA LEU A 174 -17.87 -5.23 -1.73
C LEU A 174 -16.95 -5.85 -0.66
N THR A 175 -17.46 -6.69 0.25
CA THR A 175 -16.62 -7.44 1.20
C THR A 175 -15.61 -8.34 0.50
N GLY A 176 -15.96 -8.85 -0.68
CA GLY A 176 -15.03 -9.57 -1.55
C GLY A 176 -13.77 -8.75 -1.84
N PHE A 177 -13.92 -7.45 -2.15
CA PHE A 177 -12.79 -6.55 -2.40
C PHE A 177 -11.84 -6.44 -1.21
N SER A 178 -12.38 -6.25 0.00
CA SER A 178 -11.56 -6.22 1.22
C SER A 178 -10.89 -7.56 1.49
N LEU A 179 -11.59 -8.68 1.30
CA LEU A 179 -11.02 -10.01 1.50
C LEU A 179 -9.86 -10.29 0.52
N GLY A 180 -9.98 -9.81 -0.73
CA GLY A 180 -8.91 -9.90 -1.72
C GLY A 180 -7.69 -9.05 -1.34
N ALA A 181 -7.94 -7.84 -0.86
CA ALA A 181 -6.90 -6.92 -0.39
C ALA A 181 -6.07 -7.53 0.75
N GLU A 182 -6.74 -8.03 1.78
CA GLU A 182 -6.16 -8.66 2.97
C GLU A 182 -5.45 -9.99 2.66
N SER A 183 -5.99 -10.75 1.70
CA SER A 183 -5.34 -12.00 1.28
C SER A 183 -3.92 -11.75 0.75
N ILE A 184 -3.75 -10.75 -0.11
CA ILE A 184 -2.44 -10.40 -0.65
C ILE A 184 -1.53 -9.81 0.43
N ALA A 185 -2.08 -8.96 1.31
CA ALA A 185 -1.36 -8.41 2.44
C ALA A 185 -0.75 -9.51 3.33
N LEU A 186 -1.54 -10.53 3.67
CA LEU A 186 -1.10 -11.66 4.48
C LEU A 186 0.10 -12.38 3.85
N PHE A 187 0.00 -12.75 2.57
CA PHE A 187 1.08 -13.46 1.89
C PHE A 187 2.32 -12.58 1.73
N ALA A 188 2.17 -11.32 1.30
CA ALA A 188 3.29 -10.41 1.10
C ALA A 188 4.04 -10.10 2.40
N ARG A 189 3.31 -9.92 3.50
CA ARG A 189 3.91 -9.64 4.81
C ARG A 189 4.60 -10.87 5.41
N VAL A 190 3.98 -12.04 5.31
CA VAL A 190 4.56 -13.28 5.84
C VAL A 190 5.73 -13.75 4.96
N GLY A 191 5.54 -13.78 3.64
CA GLY A 191 6.56 -14.19 2.68
C GLY A 191 7.76 -13.26 2.71
N GLY A 192 7.55 -11.96 2.52
CA GLY A 192 8.58 -10.94 2.61
C GLY A 192 9.23 -10.89 3.99
N GLY A 193 8.44 -10.99 5.07
CA GLY A 193 8.90 -10.99 6.46
C GLY A 193 9.83 -12.16 6.81
N ILE A 194 9.49 -13.37 6.36
CA ILE A 194 10.37 -14.55 6.51
C ILE A 194 11.67 -14.34 5.74
N TYR A 195 11.59 -13.81 4.52
CA TYR A 195 12.78 -13.57 3.70
C TYR A 195 13.73 -12.55 4.35
N THR A 196 13.23 -11.36 4.73
CA THR A 196 14.06 -10.32 5.37
C THR A 196 14.66 -10.83 6.66
N LYS A 197 13.86 -11.39 7.58
CA LYS A 197 14.39 -11.78 8.90
C LYS A 197 15.31 -12.99 8.86
N ALA A 198 15.16 -13.89 7.89
CA ALA A 198 16.15 -14.94 7.68
C ALA A 198 17.50 -14.39 7.18
N ALA A 199 17.47 -13.38 6.31
CA ALA A 199 18.66 -12.76 5.75
C ALA A 199 19.38 -11.86 6.76
N ASP A 200 18.63 -10.94 7.40
CA ASP A 200 19.06 -10.00 8.45
C ASP A 200 19.77 -10.75 9.60
N VAL A 201 19.08 -11.71 10.23
CA VAL A 201 19.65 -12.51 11.34
C VAL A 201 20.88 -13.31 10.90
N GLY A 202 20.87 -13.88 9.69
CA GLY A 202 22.01 -14.62 9.16
C GLY A 202 23.23 -13.74 8.89
N ALA A 203 23.02 -12.56 8.30
CA ALA A 203 24.05 -11.59 7.98
C ALA A 203 24.69 -11.05 9.27
N ASP A 204 23.87 -10.67 10.23
CA ASP A 204 24.31 -10.03 11.46
C ASP A 204 25.02 -10.97 12.42
N LEU A 205 24.48 -12.17 12.65
CA LEU A 205 25.10 -13.12 13.58
C LEU A 205 26.47 -13.57 13.07
N VAL A 206 26.56 -13.99 11.81
CA VAL A 206 27.83 -14.47 11.26
C VAL A 206 28.81 -13.31 11.05
N GLY A 207 28.33 -12.16 10.56
CA GLY A 207 29.15 -10.99 10.30
C GLY A 207 29.68 -10.34 11.58
N LYS A 208 28.77 -9.84 12.43
CA LYS A 208 29.12 -9.03 13.60
C LYS A 208 29.67 -9.88 14.75
N VAL A 209 29.05 -11.03 15.03
CA VAL A 209 29.34 -11.82 16.25
C VAL A 209 30.45 -12.84 16.01
N GLU A 210 30.41 -13.59 14.91
CA GLU A 210 31.40 -14.65 14.66
C GLU A 210 32.66 -14.14 13.95
N ALA A 211 32.50 -13.40 12.86
CA ALA A 211 33.61 -12.93 12.02
C ALA A 211 34.20 -11.58 12.48
N GLY A 212 33.47 -10.81 13.30
CA GLY A 212 33.89 -9.50 13.78
C GLY A 212 34.05 -8.46 12.67
N ILE A 213 33.29 -8.58 11.58
CA ILE A 213 33.25 -7.58 10.49
C ILE A 213 32.10 -6.59 10.72
N PRO A 214 32.19 -5.36 10.17
CA PRO A 214 31.11 -4.37 10.24
C PRO A 214 29.77 -4.88 9.68
N GLU A 215 28.70 -4.21 10.09
CA GLU A 215 27.37 -4.32 9.46
C GLU A 215 27.43 -3.94 7.97
N ASP A 216 26.62 -4.61 7.15
CA ASP A 216 26.57 -4.40 5.70
C ASP A 216 27.93 -4.51 4.98
N ASP A 217 28.89 -5.23 5.56
CA ASP A 217 30.22 -5.36 4.97
C ASP A 217 30.16 -6.17 3.64
N PRO A 218 30.75 -5.67 2.55
CA PRO A 218 30.66 -6.31 1.23
C PRO A 218 31.32 -7.70 1.16
N ARG A 219 32.10 -8.10 2.18
CA ARG A 219 32.66 -9.46 2.30
C ARG A 219 31.63 -10.47 2.78
N ASN A 220 30.54 -10.03 3.40
CA ASN A 220 29.47 -10.89 3.87
C ASN A 220 28.50 -11.19 2.72
N PRO A 221 28.36 -12.45 2.28
CA PRO A 221 27.52 -12.81 1.15
C PRO A 221 26.02 -12.64 1.40
N ALA A 222 25.60 -12.49 2.66
CA ALA A 222 24.19 -12.34 3.03
C ALA A 222 23.67 -10.89 2.89
N THR A 223 24.56 -9.91 2.76
CA THR A 223 24.18 -8.47 2.76
C THR A 223 23.27 -8.06 1.62
N ILE A 224 23.46 -8.62 0.42
CA ILE A 224 22.55 -8.37 -0.70
C ILE A 224 21.16 -8.96 -0.40
N ALA A 225 21.09 -10.15 0.20
CA ALA A 225 19.82 -10.76 0.55
C ALA A 225 19.09 -9.96 1.63
N ASP A 226 19.84 -9.41 2.59
CA ASP A 226 19.30 -8.55 3.64
C ASP A 226 18.68 -7.26 3.07
N ASN A 227 19.47 -6.55 2.25
CA ASN A 227 19.01 -5.33 1.57
C ASN A 227 17.86 -5.60 0.58
N VAL A 228 17.81 -6.78 -0.05
CA VAL A 228 16.64 -7.22 -0.84
C VAL A 228 15.45 -7.43 0.09
N GLY A 229 15.68 -8.07 1.24
CA GLY A 229 14.76 -8.28 2.35
C GLY A 229 14.01 -7.02 2.75
N ASP A 230 14.73 -5.94 3.01
CA ASP A 230 14.13 -4.65 3.38
C ASP A 230 13.13 -4.14 2.34
N ASN A 231 13.41 -4.36 1.06
CA ASN A 231 12.52 -3.93 -0.01
C ASN A 231 11.29 -4.86 -0.15
N VAL A 232 11.46 -6.17 0.04
CA VAL A 232 10.36 -7.14 -0.15
C VAL A 232 9.43 -7.22 1.07
N GLY A 233 9.99 -7.26 2.28
CA GLY A 233 9.22 -7.33 3.53
C GLY A 233 8.75 -5.95 3.97
N ASP A 234 9.70 -5.07 4.26
CA ASP A 234 9.42 -3.83 4.98
C ASP A 234 8.81 -2.74 4.09
N VAL A 235 8.92 -2.87 2.77
CA VAL A 235 8.28 -1.96 1.81
C VAL A 235 7.06 -2.63 1.14
N ALA A 236 7.25 -3.70 0.38
CA ALA A 236 6.12 -4.27 -0.38
C ALA A 236 5.09 -4.95 0.51
N GLY A 237 5.55 -5.75 1.49
CA GLY A 237 4.69 -6.34 2.52
C GLY A 237 3.93 -5.28 3.31
N MET A 238 4.62 -4.25 3.81
CA MET A 238 3.99 -3.13 4.52
C MET A 238 3.01 -2.36 3.63
N GLY A 239 3.31 -2.14 2.35
CA GLY A 239 2.44 -1.43 1.42
C GLY A 239 1.12 -2.18 1.17
N ALA A 240 1.19 -3.49 0.99
CA ALA A 240 0.01 -4.34 0.86
C ALA A 240 -0.79 -4.42 2.17
N ASP A 241 -0.11 -4.52 3.32
CA ASP A 241 -0.70 -4.52 4.66
C ASP A 241 -1.47 -3.24 4.99
N LEU A 242 -0.87 -2.09 4.72
CA LEU A 242 -1.53 -0.79 4.89
C LEU A 242 -2.69 -0.61 3.92
N PHE A 243 -2.58 -1.09 2.67
CA PHE A 243 -3.69 -1.10 1.72
C PHE A 243 -4.88 -1.92 2.26
N GLY A 244 -4.62 -3.17 2.68
CA GLY A 244 -5.61 -4.07 3.26
C GLY A 244 -6.30 -3.43 4.46
N SER A 245 -5.50 -3.01 5.45
CA SER A 245 -5.99 -2.40 6.69
C SER A 245 -6.87 -1.17 6.43
N TYR A 246 -6.49 -0.34 5.47
CA TYR A 246 -7.23 0.86 5.10
C TYR A 246 -8.59 0.52 4.48
N VAL A 247 -8.61 -0.42 3.53
CA VAL A 247 -9.83 -0.90 2.88
C VAL A 247 -10.75 -1.59 3.90
N ALA A 248 -10.20 -2.49 4.73
CA ALA A 248 -10.95 -3.24 5.72
C ALA A 248 -11.60 -2.34 6.76
N THR A 249 -10.87 -1.32 7.24
CA THR A 249 -11.40 -0.37 8.23
C THR A 249 -12.56 0.45 7.65
N VAL A 250 -12.39 1.04 6.47
CA VAL A 250 -13.45 1.83 5.82
C VAL A 250 -14.65 0.93 5.51
N LEU A 251 -14.43 -0.27 4.98
CA LEU A 251 -15.52 -1.17 4.64
C LEU A 251 -16.27 -1.68 5.87
N ALA A 252 -15.57 -2.03 6.96
CA ALA A 252 -16.21 -2.43 8.21
C ALA A 252 -17.14 -1.34 8.74
N THR A 253 -16.72 -0.08 8.67
CA THR A 253 -17.58 1.05 9.03
C THR A 253 -18.76 1.24 8.08
N MET A 254 -18.61 0.93 6.79
CA MET A 254 -19.74 0.95 5.84
C MET A 254 -20.76 -0.15 6.11
N VAL A 255 -20.29 -1.36 6.46
CA VAL A 255 -21.16 -2.49 6.85
C VAL A 255 -21.98 -2.12 8.07
N LEU A 256 -21.34 -1.64 9.14
CA LEU A 256 -22.04 -1.17 10.34
C LEU A 256 -22.93 0.05 10.06
N GLY A 257 -22.49 0.92 9.16
CA GLY A 257 -23.23 2.10 8.74
C GLY A 257 -24.55 1.76 8.06
N ARG A 258 -24.61 0.67 7.29
CA ARG A 258 -25.86 0.17 6.70
C ARG A 258 -26.83 -0.37 7.74
N GLU A 259 -26.33 -1.02 8.79
CA GLU A 259 -27.18 -1.53 9.89
C GLU A 259 -27.68 -0.43 10.84
N THR A 260 -27.22 0.80 10.66
CA THR A 260 -27.52 1.94 11.52
C THR A 260 -28.57 2.84 10.89
N PHE A 261 -29.66 3.09 11.62
CA PHE A 261 -30.63 4.10 11.21
C PHE A 261 -30.07 5.51 11.41
N SER A 262 -30.06 6.33 10.36
CA SER A 262 -29.54 7.70 10.39
C SER A 262 -30.58 8.70 9.86
N GLN A 263 -30.91 9.69 10.69
CA GLN A 263 -31.68 10.86 10.25
C GLN A 263 -30.70 11.95 9.81
N ASP A 264 -30.42 12.00 8.51
CA ASP A 264 -29.43 12.90 7.93
C ASP A 264 -29.94 13.59 6.65
N ALA A 265 -29.16 14.56 6.15
CA ALA A 265 -29.44 15.26 4.90
C ALA A 265 -29.07 14.43 3.64
N PHE A 266 -28.62 13.20 3.82
CA PHE A 266 -28.11 12.31 2.77
C PHE A 266 -29.01 11.10 2.52
N GLY A 267 -30.21 11.06 3.11
CA GLY A 267 -31.16 9.96 2.94
C GLY A 267 -30.74 8.67 3.63
N GLY A 268 -30.09 8.77 4.79
CA GLY A 268 -29.59 7.66 5.59
C GLY A 268 -28.18 7.19 5.21
N TYR A 269 -27.59 7.76 4.15
CA TYR A 269 -26.27 7.34 3.66
C TYR A 269 -25.09 7.89 4.45
N ALA A 270 -25.30 8.81 5.42
CA ALA A 270 -24.19 9.43 6.14
C ALA A 270 -23.23 8.43 6.81
N PRO A 271 -23.70 7.35 7.47
CA PRO A 271 -22.81 6.38 8.09
C PRO A 271 -21.91 5.60 7.11
N ILE A 272 -22.35 5.44 5.85
CA ILE A 272 -21.55 4.82 4.78
C ILE A 272 -20.60 5.83 4.15
N LEU A 273 -21.09 7.05 3.90
CA LEU A 273 -20.34 8.10 3.21
C LEU A 273 -19.22 8.70 4.07
N LEU A 274 -19.48 8.90 5.36
CA LEU A 274 -18.56 9.56 6.29
C LEU A 274 -17.16 8.94 6.32
N PRO A 275 -16.98 7.62 6.54
CA PRO A 275 -15.65 7.02 6.58
C PRO A 275 -14.90 7.14 5.24
N MET A 276 -15.62 7.06 4.11
CA MET A 276 -15.03 7.25 2.77
C MET A 276 -14.54 8.69 2.56
N LEU A 277 -15.28 9.69 3.07
CA LEU A 277 -14.87 11.09 3.00
C LEU A 277 -13.75 11.41 3.97
N ILE A 278 -13.73 10.84 5.17
CA ILE A 278 -12.61 10.97 6.12
C ILE A 278 -11.34 10.41 5.47
N ALA A 279 -11.42 9.24 4.84
CA ALA A 279 -10.33 8.65 4.09
C ALA A 279 -9.82 9.58 2.96
N GLY A 280 -10.73 10.08 2.12
CA GLY A 280 -10.38 10.97 1.01
C GLY A 280 -9.85 12.35 1.44
N THR A 281 -10.43 12.97 2.46
CA THR A 281 -9.95 14.27 2.99
C THR A 281 -8.63 14.11 3.74
N GLY A 282 -8.43 12.97 4.40
CA GLY A 282 -7.15 12.59 5.02
C GLY A 282 -5.99 12.64 4.03
N ILE A 283 -6.19 12.22 2.77
CA ILE A 283 -5.17 12.35 1.72
C ILE A 283 -4.73 13.81 1.55
N ILE A 284 -5.67 14.75 1.50
CA ILE A 284 -5.35 16.17 1.30
C ILE A 284 -4.55 16.71 2.48
N PHE A 285 -4.96 16.39 3.71
CA PHE A 285 -4.22 16.78 4.92
C PHE A 285 -2.83 16.15 4.97
N SER A 286 -2.70 14.87 4.60
CA SER A 286 -1.40 14.21 4.52
C SER A 286 -0.50 14.86 3.47
N ILE A 287 -1.03 15.23 2.29
CA ILE A 287 -0.25 15.94 1.25
C ILE A 287 0.25 17.27 1.80
N ILE A 288 -0.63 18.02 2.48
CA ILE A 288 -0.26 19.27 3.13
C ILE A 288 0.83 19.04 4.19
N GLY A 289 0.67 18.01 5.03
CA GLY A 289 1.65 17.59 6.06
C GLY A 289 3.02 17.32 5.49
N THR A 290 3.12 16.66 4.32
CA THR A 290 4.42 16.38 3.69
C THR A 290 5.26 17.63 3.41
N PHE A 291 4.65 18.81 3.21
CA PHE A 291 5.38 20.06 2.95
C PHE A 291 6.02 20.67 4.21
N PHE A 292 5.56 20.25 5.40
CA PHE A 292 6.08 20.72 6.69
C PHE A 292 7.29 19.91 7.18
N VAL A 293 7.57 18.75 6.58
CA VAL A 293 8.70 17.90 6.97
C VAL A 293 10.00 18.50 6.47
N LYS A 294 10.74 19.17 7.37
CA LYS A 294 12.05 19.77 7.09
C LYS A 294 12.98 19.57 8.28
N ILE A 295 14.20 19.11 8.00
CA ILE A 295 15.28 19.07 8.98
C ILE A 295 16.27 20.19 8.70
N SER A 296 16.59 20.97 9.75
CA SER A 296 17.62 22.00 9.74
C SER A 296 19.01 21.36 9.66
N GLU A 297 19.96 21.98 8.96
CA GLU A 297 21.32 21.45 8.80
C GLU A 297 22.12 21.40 10.11
N ASN A 298 21.65 22.07 11.16
CA ASN A 298 22.33 22.19 12.46
C ASN A 298 21.71 21.35 13.59
N THR A 299 20.72 20.50 13.31
CA THR A 299 20.13 19.68 14.37
C THR A 299 21.01 18.44 14.64
N GLU A 300 21.31 18.16 15.91
CA GLU A 300 21.71 16.81 16.33
C GLU A 300 20.70 15.77 15.82
N HIS A 301 21.10 14.50 15.76
CA HIS A 301 20.26 13.38 15.29
C HIS A 301 18.89 13.32 15.99
N ASP A 302 17.92 14.08 15.49
CA ASP A 302 16.59 14.25 16.06
C ASP A 302 15.53 13.76 15.08
N THR A 303 14.68 12.87 15.57
CA THR A 303 13.56 12.27 14.82
C THR A 303 12.27 13.07 14.95
N ALA A 304 12.21 14.07 15.84
CA ALA A 304 11.04 14.91 16.07
C ALA A 304 10.48 15.57 14.80
N PRO A 305 11.28 16.01 13.81
CA PRO A 305 10.75 16.59 12.58
C PRO A 305 9.91 15.63 11.73
N VAL A 306 10.15 14.31 11.84
CA VAL A 306 9.33 13.29 11.18
C VAL A 306 8.10 12.95 12.03
N GLN A 307 8.25 12.92 13.37
CA GLN A 307 7.13 12.62 14.28
C GLN A 307 6.08 13.74 14.37
N ASN A 308 6.48 14.99 14.13
CA ASN A 308 5.61 16.16 14.19
C ASN A 308 4.83 16.41 12.89
N ALA A 309 5.10 15.65 11.84
CA ALA A 309 4.52 15.80 10.51
C ALA A 309 3.34 14.85 10.27
#